data_AF-G3H920-F1
#
_entry.id   AF-G3H920-F1
#
_cell.length_a   1.000
_cell.length_b   1.000
_cell.length_c   1.000
_cell.angle_alpha   90.00
_cell.angle_beta   90.00
_cell.angle_gamma   90.00
#
_symmetry.space_group_name_H-M   'P 1'
#
loop_
_entity.id
_entity.type
_entity.pdbx_description
1 polymer ?
#
loop_
_entity_poly.entity_id
_entity_poly.type
_entity_poly.pdbx_seq_one_letter_code
_entity_poly.pdbx_strand_id
1 'polypeptide(L)'
;MMNYMGKRRKRRKRDPHAPRQPPSSFLLFSLDHYAQLKHDNPNWSVVQVAKATGKMWSMTSNVDKQPYEQKAALLRAKYFEDVENYRKQFQKKRNVQGYARNSLKK
;
A
#
# COMPACT_ATOMS: atom_id res chain seq x y z
N MET A 1 -33.40 7.04 -18.23
CA MET A 1 -32.29 6.79 -17.29
C MET A 1 -30.95 7.05 -17.97
N MET A 2 -30.20 8.07 -17.57
CA MET A 2 -28.83 8.29 -18.05
C MET A 2 -27.89 7.25 -17.43
N ASN A 3 -27.40 6.31 -18.23
CA ASN A 3 -26.38 5.35 -17.82
C ASN A 3 -25.02 6.04 -17.72
N TYR A 4 -24.64 6.49 -16.52
CA TYR A 4 -23.29 6.96 -16.22
C TYR A 4 -22.30 5.79 -16.13
N MET A 5 -22.02 5.12 -17.26
CA MET A 5 -20.84 4.26 -17.35
C MET A 5 -19.60 5.13 -17.48
N GLY A 6 -19.09 5.64 -16.36
CA GLY A 6 -17.80 6.31 -16.31
C GLY A 6 -16.72 5.40 -16.89
N LYS A 7 -16.02 5.85 -17.94
CA LYS A 7 -14.88 5.13 -18.55
C LYS A 7 -13.90 4.71 -17.45
N ARG A 8 -13.84 3.41 -17.14
CA ARG A 8 -12.84 2.82 -16.25
C ARG A 8 -11.45 3.14 -16.81
N ARG A 9 -10.77 4.14 -16.24
CA ARG A 9 -9.39 4.47 -16.59
C ARG A 9 -8.52 3.25 -16.27
N LYS A 10 -7.85 2.69 -17.30
CA LYS A 10 -6.83 1.65 -17.10
C LYS A 10 -5.77 2.20 -16.14
N ARG A 11 -5.62 1.55 -14.98
CA ARG A 11 -4.54 1.89 -14.04
C ARG A 11 -3.20 1.67 -14.77
N ARG A 12 -2.36 2.70 -14.80
CA ARG A 12 -0.98 2.56 -15.28
C ARG A 12 -0.30 1.44 -14.50
N LYS A 13 0.41 0.54 -15.21
CA LYS A 13 1.21 -0.51 -14.57
C LYS A 13 2.23 0.19 -13.66
N ARG A 14 2.23 -0.15 -12.36
CA ARG A 14 3.28 0.30 -11.43
C ARG A 14 4.59 -0.40 -11.82
N ASP A 15 5.70 0.32 -11.69
CA ASP A 15 7.03 -0.23 -11.93
C ASP A 15 7.27 -1.41 -10.96
N PRO A 16 7.72 -2.59 -11.44
CA PRO A 16 8.04 -3.73 -10.58
C PRO A 16 9.12 -3.44 -9.53
N HIS A 17 10.04 -2.51 -9.81
CA HIS A 17 11.15 -2.16 -8.94
C HIS A 17 10.82 -1.00 -7.98
N ALA A 18 9.67 -0.34 -8.15
CA ALA A 18 9.28 0.73 -7.25
C ALA A 18 8.88 0.15 -5.88
N PRO A 19 9.43 0.70 -4.78
CA PRO A 19 9.00 0.30 -3.44
C PRO A 19 7.49 0.52 -3.29
N ARG A 20 6.82 -0.44 -2.64
CA ARG A 20 5.38 -0.40 -2.41
C ARG A 20 5.09 0.33 -1.10
N GLN A 21 4.02 1.12 -1.10
CA GLN A 21 3.55 1.79 0.11
C GLN A 21 3.25 0.76 1.21
N PRO A 22 3.77 0.97 2.43
CA PRO A 22 3.55 0.07 3.53
C PRO A 22 2.09 0.13 4.01
N PRO A 23 1.59 -0.94 4.65
CA PRO A 23 0.27 -0.95 5.26
C PRO A 23 0.17 0.09 6.39
N SER A 24 -1.00 0.71 6.54
CA SER A 24 -1.33 1.58 7.68
C SER A 24 -1.53 0.77 8.97
N SER A 25 -1.51 1.42 10.13
CA SER A 25 -1.76 0.80 11.44
C SER A 25 -3.09 0.04 11.47
N PHE A 26 -4.16 0.65 10.95
CA PHE A 26 -5.46 -0.01 10.80
C PHE A 26 -5.41 -1.25 9.90
N LEU A 27 -4.61 -1.21 8.83
CA LEU A 27 -4.53 -2.33 7.89
C LEU A 27 -3.74 -3.50 8.51
N LEU A 28 -2.71 -3.22 9.29
CA LEU A 28 -1.99 -4.22 10.08
C LEU A 28 -2.94 -4.91 11.09
N PHE A 29 -3.67 -4.12 11.87
CA PHE A 29 -4.69 -4.63 12.79
C PHE A 29 -5.75 -5.45 12.05
N SER A 30 -6.22 -4.94 10.90
CA SER A 30 -7.23 -5.61 10.11
C SER A 30 -6.76 -6.96 9.60
N LEU A 31 -5.50 -7.09 9.16
CA LEU A 31 -4.97 -8.37 8.70
C LEU A 31 -4.94 -9.44 9.81
N ASP A 32 -4.55 -9.06 11.03
CA ASP A 32 -4.49 -9.97 12.18
C ASP A 32 -5.90 -10.47 12.57
N HIS A 33 -6.87 -9.55 12.69
CA HIS A 33 -8.23 -9.88 13.13
C HIS A 33 -9.14 -10.39 12.01
N TYR A 34 -8.87 -10.06 10.75
CA TYR A 34 -9.67 -10.53 9.62
C TYR A 34 -9.62 -12.04 9.50
N ALA A 35 -8.44 -12.65 9.68
CA ALA A 35 -8.27 -14.10 9.62
C ALA A 35 -9.12 -14.80 10.69
N GLN A 36 -9.10 -14.27 11.92
CA GLN A 36 -9.90 -14.77 13.04
C GLN A 36 -11.39 -14.64 12.74
N LEU A 37 -11.86 -13.44 12.38
CA LEU A 37 -13.28 -13.20 12.09
C LEU A 37 -13.81 -14.03 10.92
N LYS A 38 -12.98 -14.27 9.90
CA LYS A 38 -13.35 -15.11 8.75
C LYS A 38 -13.36 -16.59 9.11
N HIS A 39 -12.51 -17.02 10.04
CA HIS A 39 -12.52 -18.38 10.57
C HIS A 39 -13.78 -18.63 11.41
N ASP A 40 -14.11 -17.70 12.32
CA ASP A 40 -15.30 -17.79 13.17
C ASP A 40 -16.60 -17.64 12.36
N ASN A 41 -16.57 -16.84 11.29
CA ASN A 41 -17.72 -16.56 10.44
C ASN A 41 -17.40 -16.92 8.97
N PRO A 42 -17.31 -18.22 8.62
CA PRO A 42 -16.96 -18.65 7.27
C PRO A 42 -17.99 -18.18 6.23
N ASN A 43 -19.25 -18.03 6.64
CA ASN A 43 -20.37 -17.59 5.80
C ASN A 43 -20.37 -16.07 5.52
N TRP A 44 -19.58 -15.26 6.25
CA TRP A 44 -19.57 -13.82 6.04
C TRP A 44 -18.82 -13.44 4.76
N SER A 45 -19.40 -12.50 4.03
CA SER A 45 -18.73 -11.86 2.89
C SER A 45 -17.54 -11.01 3.37
N VAL A 46 -16.56 -10.81 2.50
CA VAL A 46 -15.39 -9.95 2.75
C VAL A 46 -15.80 -8.55 3.25
N VAL A 47 -16.91 -8.02 2.70
CA VAL A 47 -17.45 -6.72 3.09
C VAL A 47 -17.99 -6.72 4.52
N GLN A 48 -18.65 -7.79 4.95
CA GLN A 48 -19.16 -7.91 6.32
C GLN A 48 -18.03 -8.04 7.33
N VAL A 49 -17.01 -8.86 7.03
CA VAL A 49 -15.83 -8.98 7.88
C VAL A 49 -15.13 -7.63 8.01
N ALA A 50 -14.88 -6.94 6.89
CA ALA A 50 -14.24 -5.61 6.91
C ALA A 50 -15.03 -4.58 7.72
N LYS A 51 -16.37 -4.60 7.66
CA LYS A 51 -17.23 -3.74 8.49
C LYS A 51 -17.09 -4.07 9.99
N ALA A 52 -17.05 -5.35 10.35
CA ALA A 52 -16.85 -5.77 11.74
C ALA A 52 -15.49 -5.34 12.27
N THR A 53 -14.41 -5.57 11.51
CA THR A 53 -13.05 -5.15 11.86
C THR A 53 -12.94 -3.63 12.01
N GLY A 54 -13.60 -2.86 11.14
CA GLY A 54 -13.65 -1.40 11.26
C GLY A 54 -14.31 -0.93 12.56
N LYS A 55 -15.43 -1.57 12.95
CA LYS A 55 -16.09 -1.28 14.24
C LYS A 55 -15.19 -1.62 15.42
N MET A 56 -14.53 -2.78 15.39
CA MET A 56 -13.58 -3.18 16.43
C MET A 56 -12.49 -2.13 16.61
N TRP A 57 -11.86 -1.69 15.52
CA TRP A 57 -10.81 -0.67 15.57
C TRP A 57 -11.31 0.66 16.18
N SER A 58 -12.52 1.10 15.86
CA SER A 58 -13.08 2.30 16.48
C SER A 58 -13.31 2.15 17.99
N MET A 59 -13.62 0.94 18.46
CA MET A 59 -13.83 0.62 19.88
C MET A 59 -12.52 0.34 20.63
N THR A 60 -11.45 -0.05 19.92
CA THR A 60 -10.14 -0.32 20.51
C THR A 60 -9.54 0.93 21.16
N SER A 61 -8.98 0.78 22.36
CA SER A 61 -8.29 1.83 23.12
C SER A 61 -7.06 2.35 22.36
N ASN A 62 -6.69 3.61 22.59
CA ASN A 62 -5.43 4.16 22.05
C ASN A 62 -4.21 3.35 22.50
N VAL A 63 -4.25 2.75 23.69
CA VAL A 63 -3.16 1.92 24.23
C VAL A 63 -2.92 0.68 23.36
N ASP A 64 -3.99 0.01 22.93
CA ASP A 64 -3.90 -1.17 22.08
C ASP A 64 -3.58 -0.80 20.61
N LYS A 65 -3.91 0.43 20.20
CA LYS A 65 -3.56 0.99 18.89
C LYS A 65 -2.09 1.37 18.78
N GLN A 66 -1.46 1.84 19.87
CA GLN A 66 -0.06 2.26 19.92
C GLN A 66 0.93 1.27 19.27
N PRO A 67 0.93 -0.03 19.60
CA PRO A 67 1.88 -0.96 18.98
C PRO A 67 1.68 -1.06 17.46
N TYR A 68 0.45 -0.95 16.95
CA TYR A 68 0.19 -0.94 15.51
C TYR A 68 0.62 0.36 14.85
N GLU A 69 0.46 1.50 15.53
CA GLU A 69 0.95 2.80 15.07
C GLU A 69 2.47 2.85 15.00
N GLN A 70 3.16 2.32 16.01
CA GLN A 70 4.61 2.20 16.04
C GLN A 70 5.13 1.27 14.93
N LYS A 71 4.53 0.08 14.77
CA LYS A 71 4.87 -0.82 13.65
C LYS A 71 4.65 -0.13 12.30
N ALA A 72 3.54 0.57 12.12
CA ALA A 72 3.27 1.31 10.88
C ALA A 72 4.26 2.47 10.69
N ALA A 73 4.71 3.14 11.76
CA ALA A 73 5.72 4.19 11.69
C ALA A 73 7.08 3.65 11.25
N LEU A 74 7.52 2.52 11.81
CA LEU A 74 8.76 1.85 11.42
C LEU A 74 8.73 1.41 9.95
N LEU A 75 7.62 0.81 9.50
CA LEU A 75 7.45 0.41 8.10
C LEU A 75 7.44 1.61 7.15
N ARG A 76 6.84 2.74 7.58
CA ARG A 76 6.88 4.00 6.83
C ARG A 76 8.29 4.56 6.73
N ALA A 77 9.05 4.57 7.82
CA ALA A 77 10.44 5.04 7.82
C ALA A 77 11.29 4.24 6.83
N LYS A 78 11.23 2.90 6.91
CA LYS A 78 11.92 2.01 5.96
C LYS A 78 11.51 2.26 4.51
N TYR A 79 10.21 2.45 4.26
CA TYR A 79 9.73 2.78 2.92
C TYR A 79 10.29 4.10 2.39
N PHE A 80 10.44 5.12 3.23
CA PHE A 80 11.02 6.39 2.80
C PHE A 80 12.50 6.24 2.39
N GLU A 81 13.28 5.47 3.15
CA GLU A 81 14.66 5.12 2.78
C GLU A 81 14.72 4.36 1.45
N ASP A 82 13.88 3.34 1.28
CA ASP A 82 13.80 2.56 0.04
C ASP A 82 13.39 3.43 -1.16
N VAL A 83 12.46 4.36 -0.97
CA VAL A 83 12.02 5.33 -1.99
C VAL A 83 13.16 6.27 -2.37
N GLU A 84 13.91 6.76 -1.39
CA GLU A 84 15.04 7.65 -1.67
C GLU A 84 16.13 6.94 -2.48
N ASN A 85 16.47 5.71 -2.08
CA ASN A 85 17.40 4.86 -2.81
C ASN A 85 16.91 4.55 -4.23
N TYR A 86 15.64 4.18 -4.37
CA TYR A 86 15.01 3.96 -5.67
C TYR A 86 15.08 5.21 -6.54
N ARG A 87 14.76 6.39 -5.99
CA ARG A 87 14.81 7.67 -6.71
C ARG A 87 16.23 7.98 -7.21
N LYS A 88 17.25 7.81 -6.36
CA LYS A 88 18.67 7.99 -6.74
C LYS A 88 19.07 7.03 -7.86
N GLN A 89 18.70 5.74 -7.76
CA GLN A 89 18.98 4.76 -8.80
C GLN A 89 18.26 5.06 -10.13
N PHE A 90 17.01 5.49 -10.06
CA PHE A 90 16.22 5.84 -11.25
C PHE A 90 16.76 7.11 -11.95
N GLN A 91 17.21 8.10 -11.18
CA GLN A 91 17.88 9.29 -11.72
C GLN A 91 19.20 8.92 -12.41
N LYS A 92 20.01 8.04 -11.81
CA LYS A 92 21.25 7.54 -12.42
C LYS A 92 20.99 6.80 -13.73
N LYS A 93 20.01 5.88 -13.77
CA LYS A 93 19.62 5.17 -15.00
C LYS A 93 19.12 6.12 -16.09
N ARG A 94 18.29 7.12 -15.76
CA ARG A 94 17.84 8.14 -16.73
C ARG A 94 18.99 8.93 -17.33
N ASN A 95 19.96 9.35 -16.51
CA ASN A 95 21.13 10.07 -16.99
C ASN A 95 22.00 9.19 -17.89
N VAL A 96 22.32 7.95 -17.49
CA VAL A 96 23.12 7.02 -18.31
C VAL A 96 22.44 6.70 -19.65
N GLN A 97 21.12 6.50 -19.66
CA GLN A 97 20.35 6.28 -20.90
C GLN A 97 20.36 7.52 -21.82
N GLY A 98 20.37 8.72 -21.24
CA GLY A 98 20.50 9.99 -21.97
C GLY A 98 21.87 10.14 -22.63
N TYR A 99 22.94 9.80 -21.90
CA TYR A 99 24.31 9.79 -22.44
C TYR A 99 24.49 8.75 -23.56
N ALA A 100 24.01 7.51 -23.37
CA ALA A 100 24.12 6.45 -24.38
C ALA A 100 23.31 6.75 -25.66
N ARG A 101 22.13 7.36 -25.55
CA ARG A 101 21.33 7.75 -26.72
C ARG A 101 21.95 8.91 -27.51
N ASN A 102 22.69 9.79 -26.84
CA ASN A 102 23.36 10.91 -27.49
C ASN A 102 24.71 10.52 -28.10
N SER A 103 25.41 9.50 -27.55
CA SER A 103 26.68 9.01 -28.11
C SER A 103 26.50 8.14 -29.36
N LEU A 104 25.33 7.50 -29.54
CA LEU A 104 24.99 6.72 -30.73
C LEU A 104 24.51 7.56 -31.94
N LYS A 105 24.37 8.88 -31.75
CA LYS A 105 23.95 9.83 -32.79
C LYS A 105 25.08 10.70 -33.33
N LYS A 106 26.33 10.39 -32.99
CA LYS A 106 27.52 11.10 -33.43
C LYS A 106 28.36 10.21 -34.35
#